data_AF-A0A935RXK8-F1
#
_entry.id   AF-A0A935RXK8-F1
#
_cell.length_a   1.000
_cell.length_b   1.000
_cell.length_c   1.000
_cell.angle_alpha   90.00
_cell.angle_beta   90.00
_cell.angle_gamma   90.00
#
_symmetry.space_group_name_H-M   'P 1'
#
loop_
_entity.id
_entity.type
_entity.pdbx_description
1 polymer ?
#
loop_
_entity_poly.entity_id
_entity_poly.type
_entity_poly.pdbx_seq_one_letter_code
_entity_poly.pdbx_strand_id
1 'polypeptide(L)'
;MSNHNIIDSNIIAIANGLHNTASLECMNNSILFLKQIEERVMSNNDVFLIYDTSFVILKEYFNHCGKGTEKRLGTAFYKWIHRNINNPNKFILHKLPVDIDDNNDLLPPCFHRFDRNDRKYLSLALNFKEFRPSLHYGIDRGYPNHGDCFEDENIELSKLC
;
A
#
# COMPACT_ATOMS: atom_id res chain seq x y z
N MET A 1 -8.66 -13.48 2.63
CA MET A 1 -8.01 -12.17 2.74
C MET A 1 -6.87 -12.32 3.71
N SER A 2 -5.65 -12.02 3.27
CA SER A 2 -4.52 -11.99 4.17
C SER A 2 -4.75 -11.10 5.38
N ASN A 3 -4.00 -11.41 6.42
CA ASN A 3 -3.91 -10.64 7.64
C ASN A 3 -2.80 -9.59 7.57
N HIS A 4 -1.92 -9.68 6.57
CA HIS A 4 -0.80 -8.76 6.37
C HIS A 4 -1.08 -7.91 5.14
N ASN A 5 -1.21 -6.60 5.31
CA ASN A 5 -1.71 -5.73 4.26
C ASN A 5 -0.68 -4.63 3.95
N ILE A 6 -0.42 -4.44 2.67
CA ILE A 6 0.38 -3.35 2.11
C ILE A 6 -0.57 -2.53 1.25
N ILE A 7 -0.61 -1.22 1.47
CA ILE A 7 -1.54 -0.32 0.79
C ILE A 7 -0.72 0.62 -0.10
N ASP A 8 -0.99 0.60 -1.39
CA ASP A 8 -0.39 1.52 -2.35
C ASP A 8 -0.87 2.97 -2.08
N SER A 9 0.00 3.94 -2.32
CA SER A 9 -0.30 5.36 -2.12
C SER A 9 -1.39 5.89 -3.06
N ASN A 10 -1.64 5.24 -4.20
CA ASN A 10 -2.69 5.61 -5.15
C ASN A 10 -4.10 5.48 -4.53
N ILE A 11 -4.32 4.57 -3.58
CA ILE A 11 -5.59 4.44 -2.86
C ILE A 11 -5.87 5.71 -2.05
N ILE A 12 -4.82 6.28 -1.43
CA ILE A 12 -4.92 7.54 -0.68
C ILE A 12 -5.28 8.68 -1.64
N ALA A 13 -4.61 8.77 -2.79
CA ALA A 13 -4.89 9.77 -3.81
C ALA A 13 -6.33 9.68 -4.33
N ILE A 14 -6.81 8.47 -4.63
CA ILE A 14 -8.16 8.20 -5.11
C ILE A 14 -9.20 8.56 -4.05
N ALA A 15 -9.02 8.10 -2.80
CA ALA A 15 -9.93 8.41 -1.70
C ALA A 15 -10.00 9.92 -1.38
N ASN A 16 -8.96 10.67 -1.74
CA ASN A 16 -8.91 12.12 -1.63
C ASN A 16 -9.40 12.86 -2.88
N GLY A 17 -9.87 12.16 -3.91
CA GLY A 17 -10.32 12.75 -5.17
C GLY A 17 -9.21 13.46 -5.95
N LEU A 18 -7.95 13.04 -5.77
CA LEU A 18 -6.79 13.60 -6.45
C LEU A 18 -6.40 12.84 -7.73
N HIS A 19 -7.07 11.72 -8.01
CA HIS A 19 -6.80 10.91 -9.19
C HIS A 19 -7.80 11.24 -10.31
N ASN A 20 -7.34 11.98 -11.34
CA ASN A 20 -8.21 12.58 -12.36
C ASN A 20 -9.05 11.59 -13.18
N THR A 21 -8.63 10.33 -13.28
CA THR A 21 -9.35 9.30 -14.05
C THR A 21 -10.19 8.37 -13.16
N ALA A 22 -10.24 8.60 -11.85
CA ALA A 22 -11.02 7.76 -10.95
C ALA A 22 -12.51 8.07 -11.06
N SER A 23 -13.33 7.03 -11.23
CA SER A 23 -14.78 7.15 -11.14
C SER A 23 -15.21 7.43 -9.69
N LEU A 24 -16.44 7.93 -9.51
CA LEU A 24 -17.02 8.09 -8.18
C LEU A 24 -17.13 6.75 -7.43
N GLU A 25 -17.40 5.66 -8.15
CA GLU A 25 -17.40 4.31 -7.60
C GLU A 25 -16.02 3.91 -7.06
N CYS A 26 -14.96 4.10 -7.85
CA CYS A 26 -13.59 3.82 -7.44
C CYS A 26 -13.17 4.63 -6.19
N MET A 27 -13.58 5.90 -6.13
CA MET A 27 -13.40 6.75 -4.95
C MET A 27 -14.10 6.19 -3.72
N ASN A 28 -15.38 5.80 -3.85
CA ASN A 28 -16.16 5.23 -2.76
C ASN A 28 -15.59 3.88 -2.29
N ASN A 29 -15.16 3.02 -3.21
CA ASN A 29 -14.52 1.74 -2.88
C ASN A 29 -13.23 1.96 -2.09
N SER A 30 -12.39 2.91 -2.52
CA SER A 30 -11.15 3.26 -1.81
C SER A 30 -11.45 3.80 -0.41
N ILE A 31 -12.45 4.68 -0.27
CA ILE A 31 -12.89 5.21 1.03
C ILE A 31 -13.38 4.10 1.96
N LEU A 32 -14.24 3.22 1.46
CA LEU A 32 -14.80 2.12 2.24
C LEU A 32 -13.71 1.15 2.67
N PHE A 33 -12.80 0.80 1.76
CA PHE A 33 -11.65 -0.04 2.06
C PHE A 33 -10.78 0.54 3.18
N LEU A 34 -10.41 1.83 3.10
CA LEU A 34 -9.59 2.47 4.14
C LEU A 34 -10.25 2.46 5.52
N LYS A 35 -11.57 2.67 5.59
CA LYS A 35 -12.33 2.56 6.84
C LYS A 35 -12.34 1.13 7.38
N GLN A 36 -12.63 0.17 6.51
CA GLN A 36 -12.70 -1.24 6.89
C GLN A 36 -11.35 -1.76 7.37
N ILE A 37 -10.25 -1.41 6.71
CA ILE A 37 -8.93 -1.86 7.14
C ILE A 37 -8.52 -1.20 8.46
N GLU A 38 -8.81 0.10 8.66
CA GLU A 38 -8.62 0.78 9.94
C GLU A 38 -9.40 0.07 11.06
N GLU A 39 -10.70 -0.18 10.86
CA GLU A 39 -11.56 -0.88 11.83
C GLU A 39 -11.05 -2.28 12.15
N ARG A 40 -10.65 -3.06 11.13
CA ARG A 40 -10.12 -4.42 11.30
C ARG A 40 -8.80 -4.44 12.07
N VAL A 41 -7.87 -3.54 11.76
CA VAL A 41 -6.61 -3.41 12.49
C VAL A 41 -6.91 -3.06 13.94
N MET A 42 -7.84 -2.13 14.21
CA MET A 42 -8.16 -1.70 15.57
C MET A 42 -8.90 -2.77 16.39
N SER A 43 -9.77 -3.57 15.76
CA SER A 43 -10.64 -4.55 16.44
C SER A 43 -9.99 -5.92 16.66
N ASN A 44 -9.07 -6.35 15.79
CA ASN A 44 -8.48 -7.69 15.84
C ASN A 44 -6.98 -7.64 16.12
N ASN A 45 -6.44 -8.64 16.82
CA ASN A 45 -5.00 -8.73 17.10
C ASN A 45 -4.17 -9.32 15.95
N ASP A 46 -4.80 -9.81 14.89
CA ASP A 46 -4.10 -10.53 13.81
C ASP A 46 -4.12 -9.80 12.47
N VAL A 47 -4.56 -8.54 12.38
CA VAL A 47 -4.51 -7.75 11.14
C VAL A 47 -3.42 -6.68 11.25
N PHE A 48 -2.44 -6.74 10.35
CA PHE A 48 -1.25 -5.90 10.34
C PHE A 48 -1.17 -5.06 9.07
N LEU A 49 -0.67 -3.83 9.24
CA LEU A 49 -0.19 -3.00 8.13
C LEU A 49 1.34 -3.02 8.09
N ILE A 50 1.89 -3.25 6.90
CA ILE A 50 3.35 -3.31 6.68
C ILE A 50 3.82 -2.00 6.06
N TYR A 51 4.83 -1.37 6.67
CA TYR A 51 5.43 -0.12 6.21
C TYR A 51 6.96 -0.14 6.29
N ASP A 52 7.59 0.85 5.68
CA ASP A 52 9.03 1.01 5.75
C ASP A 52 9.49 1.82 6.97
N THR A 53 10.63 1.45 7.57
CA THR A 53 11.21 2.16 8.73
C THR A 53 11.71 3.57 8.38
N SER A 54 11.95 3.84 7.10
CA SER A 54 12.40 5.14 6.59
C SER A 54 11.26 6.11 6.25
N PHE A 55 10.01 5.68 6.44
CA PHE A 55 8.79 6.43 6.13
C PHE A 55 8.69 6.95 4.69
N VAL A 56 9.33 6.29 3.72
CA VAL A 56 9.25 6.60 2.29
C VAL A 56 7.80 6.48 1.81
N ILE A 57 7.10 5.39 2.17
CA ILE A 57 5.69 5.18 1.79
C ILE A 57 4.80 6.23 2.46
N LEU A 58 5.02 6.52 3.75
CA LEU A 58 4.26 7.55 4.45
C LEU A 58 4.49 8.95 3.88
N LYS A 59 5.69 9.24 3.37
CA LYS A 59 5.96 10.50 2.67
C LYS A 59 5.14 10.61 1.39
N GLU A 60 4.96 9.53 0.64
CA GLU A 60 4.04 9.53 -0.51
C GLU A 60 2.59 9.74 -0.11
N TYR A 61 2.15 9.07 0.95
CA TYR A 61 0.80 9.28 1.48
C TYR A 61 0.56 10.74 1.83
N PHE A 62 1.54 11.36 2.50
CA PHE A 62 1.52 12.78 2.83
C PHE A 62 1.41 13.66 1.58
N ASN A 63 2.15 13.35 0.51
CA ASN A 63 2.04 14.08 -0.76
C ASN A 63 0.64 13.98 -1.37
N HIS A 64 -0.07 12.86 -1.14
CA HIS A 64 -1.46 12.68 -1.56
C HIS A 64 -2.50 13.19 -0.56
N CYS A 65 -2.11 13.79 0.57
CA CYS A 65 -3.06 14.39 1.52
C CYS A 65 -3.61 15.76 1.05
N GLY A 66 -3.03 16.35 0.01
CA GLY A 66 -3.40 17.67 -0.51
C GLY A 66 -2.89 18.83 0.35
N LYS A 67 -2.96 20.07 -0.18
CA LYS A 67 -2.50 21.31 0.48
C LYS A 67 -3.62 22.06 1.24
N GLY A 68 -4.83 21.50 1.32
CA GLY A 68 -6.03 22.18 1.83
C GLY A 68 -6.48 21.71 3.22
N THR A 69 -7.39 22.49 3.83
CA THR A 69 -8.03 22.19 5.13
C THR A 69 -9.23 21.22 5.01
N GLU A 70 -9.51 20.72 3.80
CA GLU A 70 -10.62 19.82 3.55
C GLU A 70 -10.43 18.50 4.29
N LYS A 71 -11.48 18.07 5.02
CA LYS A 71 -11.53 16.78 5.70
C LYS A 71 -11.66 15.65 4.68
N ARG A 72 -10.57 15.28 4.03
CA ARG A 72 -10.51 14.16 3.08
C ARG A 72 -10.20 12.86 3.81
N LEU A 73 -10.84 11.76 3.39
CA LEU A 73 -10.79 10.49 4.13
C LEU A 73 -9.44 9.78 4.00
N GLY A 74 -8.77 9.85 2.85
CA GLY A 74 -7.39 9.38 2.73
C GLY A 74 -6.43 10.16 3.65
N THR A 75 -6.64 11.47 3.80
CA THR A 75 -5.87 12.29 4.76
C THR A 75 -6.17 11.92 6.22
N ALA A 76 -7.41 11.56 6.54
CA ALA A 76 -7.77 11.07 7.87
C ALA A 76 -7.07 9.72 8.17
N PHE A 77 -7.06 8.81 7.19
CA PHE A 77 -6.38 7.52 7.30
C PHE A 77 -4.86 7.68 7.48
N TYR A 78 -4.21 8.56 6.70
CA TYR A 78 -2.79 8.89 6.92
C TYR A 78 -2.51 9.39 8.34
N LYS A 79 -3.35 10.32 8.84
CA LYS A 79 -3.22 10.82 10.22
C LYS A 79 -3.41 9.72 11.26
N TRP A 80 -4.32 8.78 11.02
CA TRP A 80 -4.50 7.61 11.87
C TRP A 80 -3.25 6.73 11.87
N ILE A 81 -2.69 6.38 10.71
CA ILE A 81 -1.42 5.62 10.65
C ILE A 81 -0.32 6.35 11.40
N HIS A 82 -0.10 7.63 11.10
CA HIS A 82 0.98 8.41 11.72
C HIS A 82 0.89 8.45 13.26
N ARG A 83 -0.32 8.38 13.84
CA ARG A 83 -0.52 8.33 15.30
C ARG A 83 -0.27 6.95 15.89
N ASN A 84 -0.47 5.88 15.11
CA ASN A 84 -0.48 4.50 15.60
C ASN A 84 0.71 3.67 15.12
N ILE A 85 1.53 4.16 14.18
CA ILE A 85 2.57 3.37 13.49
C ILE A 85 3.61 2.73 14.41
N ASN A 86 3.81 3.30 15.61
CA ASN A 86 4.72 2.74 16.62
C ASN A 86 4.09 1.60 17.44
N ASN A 87 2.87 1.17 17.15
CA ASN A 87 2.22 0.05 17.82
C ASN A 87 2.60 -1.29 17.14
N PRO A 88 3.52 -2.08 17.71
CA PRO A 88 4.01 -3.31 17.08
C PRO A 88 2.94 -4.41 16.98
N ASN A 89 1.83 -4.30 17.71
CA ASN A 89 0.72 -5.25 17.62
C ASN A 89 -0.19 -4.98 16.42
N LYS A 90 0.05 -3.90 15.67
CA LYS A 90 -0.82 -3.40 14.58
C LYS A 90 -0.02 -3.06 13.31
N PHE A 91 1.23 -2.66 13.48
CA PHE A 91 2.11 -2.23 12.41
C PHE A 91 3.40 -3.04 12.43
N ILE A 92 3.79 -3.53 11.26
CA ILE A 92 5.07 -4.18 11.04
C ILE A 92 5.93 -3.21 10.24
N LEU A 93 7.08 -2.84 10.80
CA LEU A 93 8.03 -1.93 10.16
C LEU A 93 9.22 -2.74 9.64
N HIS A 94 9.55 -2.53 8.38
CA HIS A 94 10.66 -3.21 7.72
C HIS A 94 11.60 -2.22 7.05
N LYS A 95 12.89 -2.51 7.06
CA LYS A 95 13.88 -1.63 6.41
C LYS A 95 13.94 -1.95 4.92
N LEU A 96 13.63 -0.96 4.09
CA LEU A 96 13.83 -1.11 2.65
C LEU A 96 15.33 -1.24 2.31
N PRO A 97 15.69 -2.05 1.30
CA PRO A 97 17.04 -2.04 0.75
C PRO A 97 17.44 -0.65 0.25
N VAL A 98 18.73 -0.36 0.34
CA VAL A 98 19.31 0.83 -0.29
C VAL A 98 19.20 0.65 -1.81
N ASP A 99 18.85 1.73 -2.53
CA ASP A 99 18.72 1.76 -3.99
C ASP A 99 17.67 0.79 -4.59
N ILE A 100 16.64 0.42 -3.83
CA ILE A 100 15.58 -0.51 -4.29
C ILE A 100 14.90 -0.07 -5.60
N ASP A 101 14.80 1.24 -5.83
CA ASP A 101 14.17 1.78 -7.04
C ASP A 101 15.06 1.55 -8.29
N ASP A 102 16.38 1.49 -8.11
CA ASP A 102 17.37 1.42 -9.19
C ASP A 102 18.06 0.05 -9.34
N ASN A 103 17.97 -0.82 -8.33
CA ASN A 103 18.65 -2.11 -8.32
C ASN A 103 17.68 -3.27 -8.62
N ASN A 104 17.73 -3.75 -9.86
CA ASN A 104 16.93 -4.90 -10.32
C ASN A 104 17.30 -6.22 -9.62
N ASP A 105 18.55 -6.40 -9.19
CA ASP A 105 19.03 -7.67 -8.63
C ASP A 105 18.40 -7.98 -7.27
N LEU A 106 17.72 -7.01 -6.66
CA LEU A 106 16.96 -7.15 -5.43
C LEU A 106 15.55 -7.71 -5.64
N LEU A 107 15.12 -7.86 -6.90
CA LEU A 107 13.81 -8.32 -7.28
C LEU A 107 13.89 -9.59 -8.14
N PRO A 108 12.88 -10.47 -8.09
CA PRO A 108 12.75 -11.54 -9.05
C PRO A 108 12.79 -11.00 -10.50
N PRO A 109 13.39 -11.74 -11.47
CA PRO A 109 13.56 -11.27 -12.85
C PRO A 109 12.29 -10.76 -13.53
N CYS A 110 11.15 -11.36 -13.19
CA CYS A 110 9.89 -11.00 -13.81
C CYS A 110 9.37 -9.61 -13.34
N PHE A 111 9.88 -9.07 -12.23
CA PHE A 111 9.62 -7.69 -11.76
C PHE A 111 10.65 -6.66 -12.26
N HIS A 112 11.65 -7.03 -13.06
CA HIS A 112 12.66 -6.07 -13.56
C HIS A 112 12.09 -4.91 -14.38
N ARG A 113 10.89 -5.07 -14.93
CA ARG A 113 10.16 -4.03 -15.69
C ARG A 113 9.06 -3.35 -14.88
N PHE A 114 8.91 -3.69 -13.61
CA PHE A 114 7.96 -3.03 -12.72
C PHE A 114 8.37 -1.56 -12.51
N ASP A 115 7.36 -0.70 -12.33
CA ASP A 115 7.58 0.74 -12.14
C ASP A 115 8.57 0.96 -10.99
N ARG A 116 9.58 1.79 -11.23
CA ARG A 116 10.68 1.98 -10.27
C ARG A 116 10.17 2.50 -8.94
N ASN A 117 9.23 3.45 -8.94
CA ASN A 117 8.71 4.02 -7.70
C ASN A 117 7.93 2.96 -6.91
N ASP A 118 7.22 2.05 -7.57
CA ASP A 118 6.40 1.06 -6.88
C ASP A 118 7.18 -0.16 -6.36
N ARG A 119 8.47 -0.28 -6.68
CA ARG A 119 9.36 -1.35 -6.19
C ARG A 119 9.49 -1.38 -4.68
N LYS A 120 9.31 -0.27 -3.99
CA LYS A 120 9.26 -0.23 -2.53
C LYS A 120 8.11 -1.08 -1.96
N TYR A 121 6.94 -1.10 -2.60
CA TYR A 121 5.81 -1.93 -2.17
C TYR A 121 6.08 -3.40 -2.46
N LEU A 122 6.68 -3.70 -3.62
CA LEU A 122 7.15 -5.06 -3.95
C LEU A 122 8.16 -5.57 -2.94
N SER A 123 9.14 -4.74 -2.57
CA SER A 123 10.17 -5.11 -1.61
C SER A 123 9.57 -5.48 -0.26
N LEU A 124 8.57 -4.74 0.22
CA LEU A 124 7.82 -5.14 1.41
C LEU A 124 7.11 -6.48 1.18
N ALA A 125 6.35 -6.63 0.10
CA ALA A 125 5.58 -7.85 -0.15
C ALA A 125 6.46 -9.11 -0.24
N LEU A 126 7.60 -9.02 -0.94
CA LEU A 126 8.56 -10.11 -1.09
C LEU A 126 9.23 -10.49 0.23
N ASN A 127 9.58 -9.52 1.07
CA ASN A 127 10.15 -9.79 2.39
C ASN A 127 9.16 -10.46 3.35
N PHE A 128 7.86 -10.32 3.12
CA PHE A 128 6.81 -10.93 3.95
C PHE A 128 6.05 -12.04 3.22
N LYS A 129 6.55 -12.56 2.10
CA LYS A 129 5.82 -13.52 1.25
C LYS A 129 5.39 -14.81 1.93
N GLU A 130 6.11 -15.22 2.98
CA GLU A 130 5.73 -16.34 3.84
C GLU A 130 4.39 -16.15 4.56
N PHE A 131 3.98 -14.90 4.80
CA PHE A 131 2.68 -14.52 5.37
C PHE A 131 1.60 -14.29 4.32
N ARG A 132 1.94 -14.50 3.04
CA ARG A 132 1.05 -14.27 1.89
C ARG A 132 0.38 -12.89 1.95
N PRO A 133 1.13 -11.78 1.91
CA PRO A 133 0.59 -10.46 2.15
C PRO A 133 -0.36 -10.04 1.02
N SER A 134 -1.38 -9.26 1.37
CA SER A 134 -2.24 -8.60 0.39
C SER A 134 -1.68 -7.23 0.05
N LEU A 135 -1.32 -7.01 -1.21
CA LEU A 135 -0.96 -5.71 -1.76
C LEU A 135 -2.21 -5.11 -2.43
N HIS A 136 -2.71 -4.04 -1.83
CA HIS A 136 -3.90 -3.33 -2.27
C HIS A 136 -3.53 -2.12 -3.12
N TYR A 137 -4.16 -1.99 -4.29
CA TYR A 137 -3.98 -0.85 -5.18
C TYR A 137 -5.31 -0.43 -5.81
N GLY A 138 -5.38 0.83 -6.23
CA GLY A 138 -6.52 1.40 -6.95
C GLY A 138 -6.35 1.26 -8.47
N ILE A 139 -6.11 2.39 -9.13
CA ILE A 139 -5.92 2.45 -10.59
C ILE A 139 -4.42 2.42 -10.90
N ASP A 140 -3.96 1.29 -11.44
CA ASP A 140 -2.59 1.15 -11.90
C ASP A 140 -2.48 0.09 -13.02
N ARG A 141 -1.57 0.32 -13.96
CA ARG A 141 -1.34 -0.58 -15.11
C ARG A 141 -0.15 -1.52 -14.91
N GLY A 142 0.77 -1.21 -14.01
CA GLY A 142 1.92 -2.03 -13.66
C GLY A 142 1.51 -3.32 -12.94
N TYR A 143 0.66 -3.24 -11.92
CA TYR A 143 0.25 -4.42 -11.14
C TYR A 143 -0.41 -5.53 -11.98
N PRO A 144 -1.44 -5.27 -12.81
CA PRO A 144 -2.07 -6.31 -13.63
C PRO A 144 -1.13 -6.97 -14.64
N ASN A 145 -0.17 -6.21 -15.20
CA ASN A 145 0.77 -6.70 -16.19
C ASN A 145 1.79 -7.70 -15.62
N HIS A 146 1.87 -7.83 -14.30
CA HIS A 146 2.78 -8.73 -13.61
C HIS A 146 2.02 -9.74 -12.73
N GLY A 147 0.72 -9.97 -12.96
CA GLY A 147 -0.13 -10.83 -12.13
C GLY A 147 0.47 -12.20 -11.81
N ASP A 148 0.99 -12.89 -12.83
CA ASP A 148 1.62 -14.21 -12.68
C ASP A 148 2.83 -14.15 -11.73
N CYS A 149 3.63 -13.08 -11.76
CA CYS A 149 4.76 -12.89 -10.83
C CYS A 149 4.32 -12.81 -9.38
N PHE A 150 3.21 -12.12 -9.11
CA PHE A 150 2.71 -11.99 -7.75
C PHE A 150 2.19 -13.33 -7.22
N GLU A 151 1.54 -14.12 -8.08
CA GLU A 151 1.10 -15.47 -7.72
C GLU A 151 2.28 -16.39 -7.42
N ASP A 152 3.29 -16.42 -8.29
CA ASP A 152 4.52 -17.22 -8.11
C ASP A 152 5.28 -16.86 -6.83
N GLU A 153 5.25 -15.59 -6.43
CA GLU A 153 5.89 -15.09 -5.21
C GLU A 153 4.96 -15.11 -3.98
N ASN A 154 3.80 -15.78 -4.05
CA ASN A 154 2.83 -15.90 -2.96
C ASN A 154 2.35 -14.56 -2.39
N ILE A 155 2.12 -13.58 -3.26
CA ILE A 155 1.59 -12.25 -2.90
C ILE A 155 0.16 -12.13 -3.46
N GLU A 156 -0.79 -11.74 -2.61
CA GLU A 156 -2.17 -11.50 -3.05
C GLU A 156 -2.31 -10.08 -3.60
N LEU A 157 -2.71 -9.94 -4.86
CA LEU A 157 -3.14 -8.66 -5.38
C LEU A 157 -4.61 -8.39 -5.07
N SER A 158 -4.90 -7.17 -4.63
CA SER A 158 -6.26 -6.72 -4.38
C SER A 158 -6.49 -5.36 -5.06
N LYS A 159 -7.20 -5.41 -6.18
CA LYS A 159 -7.58 -4.23 -6.95
C LYS A 159 -8.90 -3.67 -6.42
N LEU A 160 -8.93 -2.37 -6.09
CA LEU A 160 -10.15 -1.70 -5.61
C LEU A 160 -10.97 -1.03 -6.72
N CYS A 161 -10.34 -0.87 -7.89
CA CYS A 161 -10.86 -0.25 -9.10
C CYS A 161 -10.41 -1.07 -10.32
#